data_AF-A0A925XS40-F1
#
_entry.id   AF-A0A925XS40-F1
#
_cell.length_a   1.000
_cell.length_b   1.000
_cell.length_c   1.000
_cell.angle_alpha   90.00
_cell.angle_beta   90.00
_cell.angle_gamma   90.00
#
_symmetry.space_group_name_H-M   'P 1'
#
loop_
_entity.id
_entity.type
_entity.pdbx_description
1 polymer ?
#
loop_
_entity_poly.entity_id
_entity_poly.type
_entity_poly.pdbx_seq_one_letter_code
_entity_poly.pdbx_strand_id
1 'polypeptide(L)'
;MTSTASTVGAYLRDLPPDRRVAMARLCSMIRRSARGVRESMRYGLAFYELDGPLFALESGRRHMSLYVAEKDVVLKHKDALTGVNAAKSFIKFSDLNRLPLDVVERIVRDSVAARRQRVAAGSVPTQAELLKLWDINEEDAAPPAKTVKLAIGKPAAAMTDAINAMAHSMRDAMVAAIDIATGSIATGNGKTPIKSSMVKKKPAAKRAVGRAVKKKSAL
;
A
#
# COMPACT_ATOMS: atom_id res chain seq x y z
N MET A 1 3.01 -16.40 13.55
CA MET A 1 3.19 -16.37 12.10
C MET A 1 3.27 -14.90 11.75
N THR A 2 4.45 -14.42 11.39
CA THR A 2 4.66 -13.03 11.01
C THR A 2 4.04 -12.84 9.63
N SER A 3 3.05 -11.96 9.51
CA SER A 3 2.39 -11.72 8.22
C SER A 3 3.28 -10.86 7.33
N THR A 4 3.37 -11.19 6.04
CA THR A 4 4.06 -10.39 5.02
C THR A 4 3.14 -9.33 4.39
N ALA A 5 1.93 -9.14 4.93
CA ALA A 5 0.95 -8.22 4.41
C ALA A 5 1.42 -6.75 4.46
N SER A 6 1.26 -6.06 3.33
CA SER A 6 1.60 -4.64 3.18
C SER A 6 0.47 -3.68 3.59
N THR A 7 -0.74 -4.21 3.85
CA THR A 7 -1.91 -3.42 4.26
C THR A 7 -2.70 -4.15 5.34
N VAL A 8 -3.41 -3.41 6.20
CA VAL A 8 -4.25 -3.99 7.27
C VAL A 8 -5.35 -4.87 6.66
N GLY A 9 -5.88 -4.51 5.49
CA GLY A 9 -6.85 -5.33 4.77
C GLY A 9 -6.29 -6.67 4.33
N ALA A 10 -5.07 -6.70 3.79
CA ALA A 10 -4.38 -7.95 3.45
C ALA A 10 -4.08 -8.77 4.71
N TYR A 11 -3.63 -8.11 5.78
CA TYR A 11 -3.37 -8.74 7.07
C TYR A 11 -4.59 -9.49 7.58
N LEU A 12 -5.78 -8.87 7.56
CA LEU A 12 -7.03 -9.51 7.96
C LEU A 12 -7.40 -10.72 7.09
N ARG A 13 -7.12 -10.67 5.78
CA ARG A 13 -7.39 -11.80 4.87
C ARG A 13 -6.51 -13.02 5.14
N ASP A 14 -5.29 -12.80 5.61
CA ASP A 14 -4.36 -13.90 5.91
C ASP A 14 -4.64 -14.54 7.29
N LEU A 15 -5.44 -13.87 8.14
CA LEU A 15 -5.84 -14.42 9.42
C LEU A 15 -6.87 -15.55 9.26
N PRO A 16 -6.77 -16.60 10.09
CA PRO A 16 -7.82 -17.58 10.29
C PRO A 16 -9.16 -16.92 10.65
N PRO A 17 -10.31 -17.57 10.33
CA PRO A 17 -11.62 -16.93 10.40
C PRO A 17 -11.97 -16.35 11.78
N ASP A 18 -11.67 -17.09 12.84
CA ASP A 18 -11.86 -16.70 14.24
C ASP A 18 -11.13 -15.40 14.58
N ARG A 19 -9.84 -15.31 14.22
CA ARG A 19 -9.01 -14.14 14.50
C ARG A 19 -9.33 -12.97 13.58
N ARG A 20 -9.70 -13.24 12.33
CA ARG A 20 -10.10 -12.21 11.37
C ARG A 20 -11.27 -11.39 11.89
N VAL A 21 -12.29 -12.04 12.45
CA VAL A 21 -13.47 -11.37 13.00
C VAL A 21 -13.09 -10.50 14.21
N ALA A 22 -12.34 -11.05 15.16
CA ALA A 22 -11.87 -10.33 16.34
C ALA A 22 -10.99 -9.11 15.98
N MET A 23 -10.03 -9.30 15.07
CA MET A 23 -9.15 -8.24 14.58
C MET A 23 -9.90 -7.18 13.81
N ALA A 24 -10.84 -7.56 12.94
CA ALA A 24 -11.67 -6.60 12.22
C ALA A 24 -12.52 -5.73 13.19
N ARG A 25 -13.05 -6.32 14.26
CA ARG A 25 -13.80 -5.58 15.30
C ARG A 25 -12.91 -4.55 16.01
N LEU A 26 -11.71 -4.94 16.43
CA LEU A 26 -10.75 -4.03 17.05
C LEU A 26 -10.32 -2.91 16.10
N CYS A 27 -9.90 -3.25 14.87
CA CYS A 27 -9.52 -2.25 13.87
C CYS A 27 -10.65 -1.26 13.59
N SER A 28 -11.89 -1.76 13.44
CA SER A 28 -13.05 -0.92 13.20
C SER A 28 -13.36 0.01 14.37
N MET A 29 -13.26 -0.49 15.61
CA MET A 29 -13.45 0.31 16.82
C MET A 29 -12.37 1.40 16.92
N ILE A 30 -11.10 1.07 16.72
CA ILE A 30 -9.99 2.04 16.77
C ILE A 30 -10.20 3.14 15.73
N ARG A 31 -10.54 2.80 14.48
CA ARG A 31 -10.80 3.79 13.42
C ARG A 31 -11.95 4.74 13.74
N ARG A 32 -12.99 4.26 14.43
CA ARG A 32 -14.13 5.10 14.84
C ARG A 32 -13.78 6.02 16.01
N SER A 33 -13.03 5.50 16.98
CA SER A 33 -12.74 6.15 18.25
C SER A 33 -11.50 7.06 18.21
N ALA A 34 -10.56 6.79 17.31
CA ALA A 34 -9.29 7.50 17.19
C ALA A 34 -9.24 8.33 15.89
N ARG A 35 -9.89 9.50 15.91
CA ARG A 35 -9.94 10.39 14.75
C ARG A 35 -8.58 11.06 14.49
N GLY A 36 -8.14 11.01 13.23
CA GLY A 36 -6.85 11.56 12.79
C GLY A 36 -5.69 10.55 12.85
N VAL A 37 -5.94 9.33 13.33
CA VAL A 37 -4.93 8.27 13.38
C VAL A 37 -4.76 7.65 11.99
N ARG A 38 -3.51 7.45 11.56
CA ARG A 38 -3.16 6.75 10.32
C ARG A 38 -2.87 5.29 10.61
N GLU A 39 -3.41 4.39 9.78
CA GLU A 39 -3.08 2.97 9.84
C GLU A 39 -1.88 2.64 8.93
N SER A 40 -0.98 1.79 9.40
CA SER A 40 0.18 1.30 8.63
C SER A 40 0.43 -0.18 8.95
N MET A 41 1.08 -0.92 8.05
CA MET A 41 1.56 -2.28 8.33
C MET A 41 3.08 -2.27 8.40
N ARG A 42 3.62 -2.74 9.52
CA ARG A 42 5.06 -2.83 9.76
C ARG A 42 5.33 -4.02 10.67
N TYR A 43 6.42 -4.76 10.45
CA TYR A 43 6.83 -5.88 11.32
C TYR A 43 5.76 -6.98 11.44
N GLY A 44 4.90 -7.14 10.42
CA GLY A 44 3.76 -8.04 10.46
C GLY A 44 2.65 -7.64 11.45
N LEU A 45 2.67 -6.39 11.93
CA LEU A 45 1.72 -5.80 12.87
C LEU A 45 0.94 -4.68 12.19
N ALA A 46 -0.31 -4.49 12.63
CA ALA A 46 -1.11 -3.34 12.25
C ALA A 46 -0.85 -2.19 13.22
N PHE A 47 -0.15 -1.17 12.74
CA PHE A 47 0.19 0.04 13.48
C PHE A 47 -0.84 1.14 13.27
N TYR A 48 -0.99 1.96 14.30
CA TYR A 48 -1.84 3.13 14.33
C TYR A 48 -1.01 4.31 14.85
N GLU A 49 -0.87 5.34 14.02
CA GLU A 49 0.04 6.44 14.23
C GLU A 49 -0.71 7.77 14.42
N LEU A 50 -0.30 8.52 15.44
CA LEU A 50 -0.69 9.90 15.70
C LEU A 50 0.56 10.62 16.21
N ASP A 51 1.17 11.40 15.32
CA ASP A 51 2.47 12.05 15.55
C ASP A 51 3.56 11.04 15.98
N GLY A 52 3.48 9.81 15.44
CA GLY A 52 4.30 8.65 15.83
C GLY A 52 3.44 7.44 16.21
N PRO A 53 4.02 6.26 16.47
CA PRO A 53 3.26 5.08 16.86
C PRO A 53 2.47 5.30 18.15
N LEU A 54 1.18 4.96 18.12
CA LEU A 54 0.28 5.09 19.27
C LEU A 54 -0.26 3.71 19.69
N PHE A 55 -0.66 2.90 18.71
CA PHE A 55 -1.07 1.51 18.94
C PHE A 55 -0.42 0.56 17.95
N ALA A 56 -0.26 -0.70 18.35
CA ALA A 56 0.05 -1.81 17.45
C ALA A 56 -0.81 -3.02 17.79
N LEU A 57 -1.27 -3.74 16.77
CA LEU A 57 -2.05 -4.97 16.91
C LEU A 57 -1.26 -6.16 16.39
N GLU A 58 -1.23 -7.21 17.20
CA GLU A 58 -0.60 -8.49 16.88
C GLU A 58 -1.60 -9.64 16.97
N SER A 59 -1.51 -10.55 16.00
CA SER A 59 -2.15 -11.86 16.06
C SER A 59 -1.16 -12.93 16.50
N GLY A 60 -1.33 -13.44 17.72
CA GLY A 60 -0.71 -14.67 18.19
C GLY A 60 -1.39 -15.93 17.64
N ARG A 61 -0.95 -17.11 18.09
CA ARG A 61 -1.52 -18.41 17.66
C ARG A 61 -2.96 -18.62 18.19
N ARG A 62 -3.21 -18.26 19.44
CA ARG A 62 -4.49 -18.44 20.16
C ARG A 62 -4.90 -17.20 20.97
N HIS A 63 -4.27 -16.07 20.68
CA HIS A 63 -4.50 -14.82 21.38
C HIS A 63 -4.21 -13.67 20.43
N MET A 64 -4.65 -12.48 20.83
CA MET A 64 -4.30 -11.23 20.18
C MET A 64 -3.75 -10.26 21.20
N SER A 65 -2.86 -9.37 20.78
CA SER A 65 -2.26 -8.37 21.66
C SER A 65 -2.50 -6.98 21.08
N LEU A 66 -2.96 -6.07 21.93
CA LEU A 66 -2.99 -4.64 21.65
C LEU A 66 -1.90 -3.95 22.47
N TYR A 67 -0.91 -3.42 21.77
CA TYR A 67 0.13 -2.58 22.34
C TYR A 67 -0.32 -1.13 22.36
N VAL A 68 -0.06 -0.44 23.46
CA VAL A 68 -0.44 0.95 23.69
C VAL A 68 0.80 1.73 24.10
N ALA A 69 1.04 2.87 23.47
CA ALA A 69 2.23 3.67 23.75
C ALA A 69 2.11 4.43 25.08
N GLU A 70 0.89 4.82 25.45
CA GLU A 70 0.60 5.61 26.65
C GLU A 70 0.43 4.68 27.87
N LYS A 71 1.53 4.41 28.57
CA LYS A 71 1.56 3.50 29.73
C LYS A 71 0.58 3.89 30.83
N ASP A 72 0.50 5.19 31.12
CA ASP A 72 -0.34 5.73 32.20
C ASP A 72 -1.82 5.42 31.98
N VAL A 73 -2.25 5.42 30.71
CA VAL A 73 -3.62 5.06 30.32
C VAL A 73 -3.87 3.57 30.56
N VAL A 74 -2.92 2.71 30.18
CA VAL A 74 -3.03 1.26 30.42
C VAL A 74 -3.11 0.96 31.93
N LEU A 75 -2.28 1.63 32.73
CA LEU A 75 -2.28 1.49 34.19
C LEU A 75 -3.61 1.92 34.81
N LYS A 76 -4.20 3.02 34.35
CA LYS A 76 -5.51 3.52 34.82
C LYS A 76 -6.64 2.52 34.58
N HIS A 77 -6.58 1.74 33.50
CA HIS A 77 -7.61 0.78 33.11
C HIS A 77 -7.24 -0.68 33.45
N LYS A 78 -6.16 -0.92 34.19
CA LYS A 78 -5.63 -2.27 34.46
C LYS A 78 -6.63 -3.17 35.18
N ASP A 79 -7.44 -2.62 36.08
CA ASP A 79 -8.39 -3.38 36.90
C ASP A 79 -9.68 -3.72 36.14
N ALA A 80 -9.94 -3.01 35.03
CA ALA A 80 -11.10 -3.23 34.16
C ALA A 80 -10.82 -4.26 33.04
N LEU A 81 -9.58 -4.73 32.90
CA LEU A 81 -9.16 -5.63 31.83
C LEU A 81 -8.39 -6.83 32.37
N THR A 82 -8.77 -8.01 31.90
CA THR A 82 -7.97 -9.22 32.10
C THR A 82 -6.82 -9.25 31.09
N GLY A 83 -5.61 -9.62 31.53
CA GLY A 83 -4.47 -9.82 30.61
C GLY A 83 -3.67 -8.57 30.28
N VAL A 84 -3.76 -7.52 31.11
CA VAL A 84 -2.91 -6.33 31.00
C VAL A 84 -1.49 -6.64 31.49
N ASN A 85 -0.50 -6.34 30.65
CA ASN A 85 0.89 -6.30 31.04
C ASN A 85 1.34 -4.83 31.14
N ALA A 86 1.43 -4.34 32.38
CA ALA A 86 1.83 -2.96 32.65
C ALA A 86 3.29 -2.68 32.24
N ALA A 87 4.21 -3.65 32.41
CA ALA A 87 5.62 -3.46 32.13
C ALA A 87 5.88 -3.17 30.65
N LYS A 88 5.23 -3.94 29.77
CA LYS A 88 5.33 -3.81 28.32
C LYS A 88 4.18 -3.00 27.69
N SER A 89 3.23 -2.52 28.48
CA SER A 89 2.06 -1.74 28.04
C SER A 89 1.28 -2.39 26.89
N PHE A 90 0.91 -3.66 27.07
CA PHE A 90 0.02 -4.36 26.16
C PHE A 90 -1.13 -5.06 26.87
N ILE A 91 -2.20 -5.31 26.12
CA ILE A 91 -3.40 -6.00 26.56
C ILE A 91 -3.51 -7.29 25.76
N LYS A 92 -3.53 -8.44 26.44
CA LYS A 92 -3.68 -9.75 25.82
C LYS A 92 -5.13 -10.20 25.84
N PHE A 93 -5.70 -10.40 24.66
CA PHE A 93 -7.01 -11.01 24.46
C PHE A 93 -6.84 -12.51 24.23
N SER A 94 -7.15 -13.31 25.25
CA SER A 94 -7.16 -14.77 25.15
C SER A 94 -8.51 -15.31 24.65
N ASP A 95 -9.61 -14.64 24.99
CA ASP A 95 -10.95 -14.96 24.47
C ASP A 95 -11.30 -13.98 23.34
N LEU A 96 -11.26 -14.48 22.11
CA LEU A 96 -11.53 -13.69 20.90
C LEU A 96 -13.04 -13.56 20.61
N ASN A 97 -13.87 -14.37 21.25
CA ASN A 97 -15.32 -14.30 21.10
C ASN A 97 -15.93 -13.23 22.01
N ARG A 98 -15.32 -12.99 23.19
CA ARG A 98 -15.74 -11.99 24.17
C ARG A 98 -14.69 -10.90 24.36
N LEU A 99 -14.58 -10.02 23.38
CA LEU A 99 -13.70 -8.85 23.48
C LEU A 99 -14.34 -7.75 24.34
N PRO A 100 -13.64 -7.19 25.35
CA PRO A 100 -14.13 -6.09 26.18
C PRO A 100 -14.03 -4.74 25.43
N LEU A 101 -14.73 -4.63 24.30
CA LEU A 101 -14.59 -3.50 23.37
C LEU A 101 -14.89 -2.15 24.02
N ASP A 102 -15.81 -2.09 24.98
CA ASP A 102 -16.17 -0.85 25.67
C ASP A 102 -15.00 -0.28 26.48
N VAL A 103 -14.24 -1.14 27.15
CA VAL A 103 -13.07 -0.72 27.94
C VAL A 103 -11.91 -0.38 27.02
N VAL A 104 -11.69 -1.17 25.96
CA VAL A 104 -10.65 -0.88 24.96
C VAL A 104 -10.95 0.44 24.24
N GLU A 105 -12.21 0.75 23.95
CA GLU A 105 -12.63 2.02 23.36
C GLU A 105 -12.27 3.21 24.26
N ARG A 106 -12.49 3.08 25.58
CA ARG A 106 -12.07 4.11 26.55
C ARG A 106 -10.56 4.30 26.56
N ILE A 107 -9.78 3.21 26.55
CA ILE A 107 -8.32 3.27 26.46
C ILE A 107 -7.88 3.98 25.20
N VAL A 108 -8.47 3.64 24.05
CA VAL A 108 -8.13 4.27 22.77
C VAL A 108 -8.39 5.78 22.80
N ARG A 109 -9.54 6.22 23.35
CA ARG A 109 -9.85 7.64 23.49
C ARG A 109 -8.90 8.35 24.45
N ASP A 110 -8.66 7.78 25.62
CA ASP A 110 -7.78 8.35 26.63
C ASP A 110 -6.33 8.43 26.11
N SER A 111 -5.85 7.42 25.37
CA SER A 111 -4.53 7.44 24.74
C SER A 111 -4.40 8.49 23.65
N VAL A 112 -5.44 8.74 22.84
CA VAL A 112 -5.44 9.84 21.86
C VAL A 112 -5.38 11.20 22.56
N ALA A 113 -6.14 11.37 23.65
CA ALA A 113 -6.11 12.60 24.44
C ALA A 113 -4.73 12.84 25.08
N ALA A 114 -4.17 11.81 25.72
CA ALA A 114 -2.83 11.85 26.31
C ALA A 114 -1.75 12.13 25.26
N ARG A 115 -1.84 11.51 24.08
CA ARG A 115 -0.90 11.76 22.98
C ARG A 115 -0.94 13.22 22.53
N ARG A 116 -2.12 13.80 22.35
CA ARG A 116 -2.25 15.21 21.96
C ARG A 116 -1.64 16.16 23.00
N GLN A 117 -1.78 15.85 24.29
CA GLN A 117 -1.14 16.60 25.37
C GLN A 117 0.39 16.47 25.33
N ARG A 118 0.92 15.26 25.11
CA ARG A 118 2.38 15.05 24.96
C ARG A 118 2.95 15.76 23.73
N VAL A 119 2.22 15.77 22.62
CA VAL A 119 2.61 16.51 21.41
C VAL A 119 2.70 18.00 21.70
N ALA A 120 1.71 18.57 22.40
CA ALA A 120 1.74 19.97 22.82
C ALA A 120 2.91 20.28 23.79
N ALA A 121 3.29 19.30 24.61
CA ALA A 121 4.44 19.40 25.52
C ALA A 121 5.80 19.06 24.86
N GLY A 122 5.83 18.61 23.61
CA GLY A 122 7.05 18.20 22.90
C GLY A 122 7.67 16.88 23.37
N SER A 123 6.97 16.10 24.20
CA SER A 123 7.50 14.88 24.84
C SER A 123 6.98 13.58 24.19
N VAL A 124 7.00 13.51 22.85
CA VAL A 124 6.46 12.36 22.13
C VAL A 124 7.50 11.23 22.10
N PRO A 125 7.16 10.01 22.56
CA PRO A 125 8.08 8.88 22.49
C PRO A 125 8.45 8.55 21.05
N THR A 126 9.73 8.31 20.80
CA THR A 126 10.22 7.85 19.50
C THR A 126 9.78 6.42 19.23
N GLN A 127 9.76 6.05 17.96
CA GLN A 127 9.41 4.69 17.56
C GLN A 127 10.33 3.62 18.18
N ALA A 128 11.63 3.89 18.25
CA ALA A 128 12.61 2.94 18.81
C ALA A 128 12.35 2.67 20.30
N GLU A 129 12.00 3.71 21.06
CA GLU A 129 11.62 3.59 22.48
C GLU A 129 10.35 2.76 22.66
N LEU A 130 9.37 2.90 21.76
CA LEU A 130 8.13 2.13 21.80
C LEU A 130 8.34 0.67 21.40
N LEU A 131 9.18 0.38 20.40
CA LEU A 131 9.52 -1.00 20.06
C LEU A 131 10.26 -1.69 21.22
N LYS A 132 11.19 -0.97 21.86
CA LYS A 132 11.88 -1.46 23.06
C LYS A 132 10.91 -1.68 24.23
N LEU A 133 9.94 -0.78 24.41
CA LEU A 133 8.89 -0.94 25.42
C LEU A 133 8.06 -2.20 25.16
N TRP A 134 7.66 -2.40 23.92
CA TRP A 134 6.81 -3.51 23.51
C TRP A 134 7.58 -4.83 23.38
N ASP A 135 8.92 -4.79 23.51
CA ASP A 135 9.81 -5.93 23.32
C ASP A 135 9.63 -6.58 21.94
N ILE A 136 9.43 -5.73 20.92
CA ILE A 136 9.29 -6.14 19.53
C ILE A 136 10.67 -5.99 18.88
N ASN A 137 11.26 -7.13 18.48
CA ASN A 137 12.59 -7.17 17.89
C ASN A 137 12.66 -6.36 16.58
N GLU A 138 13.68 -5.51 16.50
CA GLU A 138 13.97 -4.65 15.34
C GLU A 138 14.63 -5.44 14.19
N GLU A 139 15.02 -6.71 14.35
CA GLU A 139 15.58 -7.51 13.24
C GLU A 139 14.54 -8.04 12.24
N ASP A 140 13.25 -8.10 12.62
CA ASP A 140 12.13 -8.32 11.68
C ASP A 140 11.72 -6.99 10.97
N ALA A 141 12.54 -5.95 11.12
CA ALA A 141 12.30 -4.57 10.67
C ALA A 141 13.00 -4.18 9.37
N ALA A 142 12.91 -4.99 8.32
CA ALA A 142 12.97 -4.38 6.99
C ALA A 142 11.76 -3.43 6.89
N PRO A 143 11.96 -2.10 6.79
CA PRO A 143 10.85 -1.22 6.42
C PRO A 143 10.31 -1.77 5.09
N PRO A 144 8.98 -1.92 4.88
CA PRO A 144 8.50 -2.10 3.52
C PRO A 144 9.13 -0.96 2.72
N ALA A 145 9.90 -1.34 1.69
CA ALA A 145 10.75 -0.43 0.93
C ALA A 145 10.00 0.89 0.77
N LYS A 146 10.58 1.98 1.31
CA LYS A 146 10.00 3.33 1.18
C LYS A 146 9.57 3.44 -0.28
N THR A 147 8.26 3.45 -0.54
CA THR A 147 7.78 3.78 -1.86
C THR A 147 8.13 5.24 -2.02
N VAL A 148 9.32 5.50 -2.56
CA VAL A 148 9.66 6.79 -3.09
C VAL A 148 8.54 7.05 -4.08
N LYS A 149 7.67 8.01 -3.78
CA LYS A 149 6.86 8.65 -4.80
C LYS A 149 7.88 9.25 -5.75
N LEU A 150 8.31 8.47 -6.74
CA LEU A 150 8.85 9.02 -7.97
C LEU A 150 7.75 9.95 -8.45
N ALA A 151 7.98 11.26 -8.33
CA ALA A 151 7.22 12.23 -9.07
C ALA A 151 7.46 11.84 -10.53
N ILE A 152 6.52 11.07 -11.09
CA ILE A 152 6.41 10.91 -12.53
C ILE A 152 6.09 12.33 -12.99
N GLY A 153 7.15 13.05 -13.41
CA GLY A 153 7.00 14.31 -14.09
C GLY A 153 6.00 14.09 -15.22
N LYS A 154 5.03 15.00 -15.32
CA LYS A 154 4.02 15.01 -16.38
C LYS A 154 4.72 14.67 -17.71
N PRO A 155 4.31 13.64 -18.46
CA PRO A 155 4.95 13.33 -19.73
C PRO A 155 4.88 14.59 -20.61
N ALA A 156 6.01 14.93 -21.25
CA ALA A 156 6.06 16.07 -22.16
C ALA A 156 4.89 15.96 -23.16
N ALA A 157 4.23 17.07 -23.46
CA ALA A 157 2.98 17.12 -24.24
C ALA A 157 3.05 16.27 -25.53
N ALA A 158 4.20 16.30 -26.21
CA ALA A 158 4.46 15.51 -27.42
C ALA A 158 4.26 13.99 -27.26
N MET A 159 4.56 13.39 -26.10
CA MET A 159 4.35 11.97 -25.86
C MET A 159 2.88 11.64 -25.56
N THR A 160 2.14 12.58 -24.97
CA THR A 160 0.70 12.45 -24.73
C THR A 160 -0.09 12.59 -26.03
N ASP A 161 0.32 13.50 -26.91
CA ASP A 161 -0.28 13.72 -28.22
C ASP A 161 -0.08 12.50 -29.14
N ALA A 162 1.11 11.87 -29.11
CA ALA A 162 1.38 10.66 -29.87
C ALA A 162 0.51 9.47 -29.42
N ILE A 163 0.30 9.30 -28.11
CA ILE A 163 -0.56 8.25 -27.56
C ILE A 163 -2.02 8.49 -27.94
N ASN A 164 -2.49 9.74 -27.86
CA ASN A 164 -3.86 10.08 -28.25
C ASN A 164 -4.09 9.91 -29.76
N ALA A 165 -3.12 10.32 -30.60
CA ALA A 165 -3.20 10.12 -32.05
C ALA A 165 -3.26 8.63 -32.43
N MET A 166 -2.48 7.78 -31.74
CA MET A 166 -2.51 6.33 -31.94
C MET A 166 -3.86 5.71 -31.50
N ALA A 167 -4.44 6.21 -30.40
CA ALA A 167 -5.75 5.75 -29.94
C ALA A 167 -6.90 6.19 -30.86
N HIS A 168 -6.79 7.34 -31.51
CA HIS A 168 -7.77 7.79 -32.50
C HIS A 168 -7.67 6.99 -33.79
N SER A 169 -6.47 6.74 -34.32
CA SER A 169 -6.32 5.93 -35.54
C SER A 169 -6.83 4.49 -35.37
N MET A 170 -6.63 3.90 -34.19
CA MET A 170 -7.17 2.57 -33.87
C MET A 170 -8.70 2.56 -33.77
N ARG A 171 -9.31 3.61 -33.20
CA ARG A 171 -10.77 3.73 -33.16
C ARG A 171 -11.34 3.96 -34.56
N ASP A 172 -10.72 4.81 -35.36
CA ASP A 172 -11.19 5.10 -36.73
C ASP A 172 -11.10 3.86 -37.62
N ALA A 173 -10.01 3.08 -37.49
CA ALA A 173 -9.87 1.80 -38.18
C ALA A 173 -10.92 0.78 -37.72
N MET A 174 -11.26 0.77 -36.42
CA MET A 174 -12.28 -0.11 -35.87
C MET A 174 -13.69 0.29 -36.30
N VAL A 175 -14.00 1.58 -36.34
CA VAL A 175 -15.28 2.11 -36.85
C VAL A 175 -15.43 1.82 -38.34
N ALA A 176 -14.39 2.04 -39.15
CA ALA A 176 -14.40 1.69 -40.57
C ALA A 176 -14.60 0.18 -40.79
N ALA A 177 -13.98 -0.67 -39.97
CA ALA A 177 -14.18 -2.11 -40.04
C ALA A 177 -15.61 -2.52 -39.64
N ILE A 178 -16.22 -1.82 -38.68
CA ILE A 178 -17.62 -2.02 -38.31
C ILE A 178 -18.55 -1.59 -39.44
N ASP A 179 -18.34 -0.41 -40.05
CA ASP A 179 -19.16 0.08 -41.16
C ASP A 179 -19.11 -0.85 -42.39
N ILE A 180 -17.93 -1.43 -42.66
CA ILE A 180 -17.75 -2.46 -43.70
C ILE A 180 -18.51 -3.75 -43.35
N ALA A 181 -18.51 -4.16 -42.08
CA ALA A 181 -19.17 -5.38 -41.61
C ALA A 181 -20.70 -5.23 -41.48
N THR A 182 -21.21 -4.01 -41.22
CA THR A 182 -22.64 -3.73 -41.05
C THR A 182 -23.31 -3.17 -42.31
N GLY A 183 -22.57 -2.97 -43.41
CA GLY A 183 -23.13 -2.68 -44.73
C GLY A 183 -23.73 -1.28 -44.91
N SER A 184 -23.32 -0.29 -44.13
CA SER A 184 -23.85 1.08 -44.26
C SER A 184 -23.04 1.89 -45.28
N ILE A 185 -23.35 1.72 -46.57
CA ILE A 185 -22.86 2.60 -47.64
C ILE A 185 -23.72 3.88 -47.67
N ALA A 186 -23.14 5.03 -47.32
CA ALA A 186 -23.64 6.34 -47.74
C ALA A 186 -22.80 6.83 -48.94
N THR A 187 -23.49 6.97 -50.08
CA THR A 187 -22.99 7.24 -51.44
C THR A 187 -22.39 8.65 -51.60
N GLY A 188 -21.30 8.78 -52.38
CA GLY A 188 -20.75 10.10 -52.76
C GLY A 188 -19.55 10.11 -53.73
N ASN A 189 -19.77 9.69 -54.98
CA ASN A 189 -19.09 10.01 -56.25
C ASN A 189 -17.59 10.40 -56.33
N GLY A 190 -16.82 9.67 -57.18
CA GLY A 190 -15.71 10.28 -57.94
C GLY A 190 -14.58 9.37 -58.48
N LYS A 191 -14.83 8.70 -59.62
CA LYS A 191 -13.88 8.30 -60.71
C LYS A 191 -12.66 7.39 -60.40
N THR A 192 -12.76 6.16 -60.90
CA THR A 192 -11.70 5.21 -61.34
C THR A 192 -10.86 5.78 -62.53
N PRO A 193 -9.68 5.22 -62.95
CA PRO A 193 -9.36 3.78 -62.95
C PRO A 193 -7.90 3.29 -62.74
N ILE A 194 -7.83 2.06 -62.20
CA ILE A 194 -7.11 0.86 -62.67
C ILE A 194 -5.65 1.01 -63.18
N LYS A 195 -4.71 0.28 -62.54
CA LYS A 195 -3.91 -0.77 -63.22
C LYS A 195 -3.14 -1.67 -62.24
N SER A 196 -3.38 -2.97 -62.39
CA SER A 196 -2.58 -4.08 -61.89
C SER A 196 -1.29 -4.25 -62.70
N SER A 197 -0.20 -4.67 -62.05
CA SER A 197 0.76 -5.71 -62.50
C SER A 197 2.04 -5.60 -61.65
N MET A 198 2.38 -6.63 -60.86
CA MET A 198 3.29 -7.73 -61.20
C MET A 198 4.77 -7.32 -61.42
N VAL A 199 5.65 -8.05 -60.71
CA VAL A 199 7.01 -8.48 -61.11
C VAL A 199 8.24 -7.66 -60.65
N LYS A 200 8.98 -8.32 -59.74
CA LYS A 200 10.44 -8.53 -59.63
C LYS A 200 11.39 -7.33 -59.85
N LYS A 201 12.29 -7.11 -58.86
CA LYS A 201 13.73 -7.49 -58.91
C LYS A 201 14.51 -6.91 -57.72
N LYS A 202 15.19 -7.79 -56.96
CA LYS A 202 16.54 -7.51 -56.41
C LYS A 202 17.51 -7.45 -57.61
N PRO A 203 18.67 -6.75 -57.59
CA PRO A 203 19.73 -6.98 -56.59
C PRO A 203 20.62 -5.76 -56.21
N ALA A 204 21.52 -6.00 -55.23
CA ALA A 204 22.95 -5.59 -55.09
C ALA A 204 23.39 -4.14 -55.42
N ALA A 205 24.40 -3.52 -54.81
CA ALA A 205 25.33 -3.79 -53.71
C ALA A 205 26.24 -2.56 -53.55
N LYS A 206 26.87 -2.43 -52.38
CA LYS A 206 28.27 -1.98 -52.07
C LYS A 206 28.27 -1.00 -50.89
N ARG A 207 28.71 -1.45 -49.71
CA ARG A 207 30.10 -1.55 -49.20
C ARG A 207 30.68 -0.18 -48.83
N ALA A 208 30.86 0.03 -47.53
CA ALA A 208 32.11 0.56 -47.00
C ALA A 208 32.41 -0.13 -45.67
N VAL A 209 33.63 -0.65 -45.59
CA VAL A 209 34.25 -1.40 -44.49
C VAL A 209 35.26 -0.48 -43.82
N GLY A 210 35.39 -0.58 -42.50
CA GLY A 210 36.61 -0.27 -41.75
C GLY A 210 36.29 0.29 -40.36
N ARG A 211 37.00 -0.02 -39.28
CA ARG A 211 38.07 -0.97 -38.94
C ARG A 211 38.39 -0.75 -37.45
N ALA A 212 38.80 -1.83 -36.75
CA ALA A 212 39.58 -1.90 -35.49
C ALA A 212 38.91 -1.39 -34.19
N VAL A 213 38.72 -2.18 -33.12
CA VAL A 213 39.62 -2.99 -32.26
C VAL A 213 40.30 -2.21 -31.12
N LYS A 214 39.81 -2.51 -29.90
CA LYS A 214 40.46 -2.70 -28.58
C LYS A 214 41.17 -1.55 -27.81
N LYS A 215 40.66 -1.43 -26.56
CA LYS A 215 41.32 -1.52 -25.24
C LYS A 215 41.97 -0.27 -24.58
N LYS A 216 41.52 -0.13 -23.32
CA LYS A 216 42.26 0.08 -22.05
C LYS A 216 42.52 1.51 -21.54
N SER A 217 41.96 1.72 -20.35
CA SER A 217 42.58 2.25 -19.12
C SER A 217 43.13 3.67 -19.12
N ALA A 218 42.48 4.50 -18.29
CA ALA A 218 43.05 5.68 -17.68
C ALA A 218 44.19 5.28 -16.70
N LEU A 219 45.34 5.91 -16.90
CA LEU A 219 45.93 6.84 -15.94
C LEU A 219 46.32 8.10 -16.74
#